data_AF-A0A9W4S1H8-F1
#
_entry.id   AF-A0A9W4S1H8-F1
#
_cell.length_a   1.000
_cell.length_b   1.000
_cell.length_c   1.000
_cell.angle_alpha   90.00
_cell.angle_beta   90.00
_cell.angle_gamma   90.00
#
_symmetry.space_group_name_H-M   'P 1'
#
loop_
_entity.id
_entity.type
_entity.pdbx_description
1 polymer ?
#
loop_
_entity_poly.entity_id
_entity_poly.type
_entity_poly.pdbx_seq_one_letter_code
_entity_poly.pdbx_strand_id
1 'polypeptide(L)'
;GLPWETATETAIFTRHGVERIVRFAFETAQSRPRKLLTFVTKSNAQRNGMVLWDEVVYDVAKDFPDVTLDKMLVDAMTTRMVLNPKSLDTIVATNLHADILSDLAAALAGSIGIAPTSNLDPTRKNPSMFEPIHGSAFDITGKGVANPVATFWTAAEMLAWLGEKDAADKLMEVVESVTGKGIVTADLGGKATTKEVTAAVVAEIKEKLVKKA
;
A
#
# COMPACT_ATOMS: atom_id res chain seq x y z
N GLY A 1 35.41 1.93 6.81
CA GLY A 1 35.77 3.14 6.05
C GLY A 1 37.26 3.11 5.79
N LEU A 2 37.71 2.14 5.00
CA LEU A 2 39.10 1.95 4.62
C LEU A 2 39.29 2.42 3.17
N PRO A 3 40.51 2.86 2.78
CA PRO A 3 40.76 3.46 1.48
C PRO A 3 40.43 2.59 0.25
N TRP A 4 40.33 1.27 0.42
CA TRP A 4 40.11 0.28 -0.66
C TRP A 4 38.92 -0.65 -0.40
N GLU A 5 38.01 -0.27 0.50
CA GLU A 5 36.82 -1.07 0.76
C GLU A 5 35.96 -1.20 -0.50
N THR A 6 35.57 -2.43 -0.81
CA THR A 6 34.64 -2.75 -1.90
C THR A 6 33.44 -3.49 -1.30
N ALA A 7 32.23 -3.06 -1.66
CA ALA A 7 30.98 -3.73 -1.33
C ALA A 7 30.30 -4.20 -2.62
N THR A 8 29.42 -5.21 -2.52
CA THR A 8 28.69 -5.74 -3.67
C THR A 8 27.30 -6.16 -3.24
N GLU A 9 26.30 -5.59 -3.91
CA GLU A 9 24.90 -6.00 -3.79
C GLU A 9 24.44 -6.64 -5.11
N THR A 10 23.66 -7.74 -5.01
CA THR A 10 23.09 -8.44 -6.17
C THR A 10 21.58 -8.45 -6.06
N ALA A 11 20.90 -7.96 -7.10
CA ALA A 11 19.44 -8.07 -7.23
C ALA A 11 19.10 -9.28 -8.12
N ILE A 12 18.25 -10.18 -7.62
CA ILE A 12 17.85 -11.41 -8.31
C ILE A 12 16.42 -11.26 -8.83
N PHE A 13 16.25 -11.50 -10.12
CA PHE A 13 14.96 -11.52 -10.79
C PHE A 13 14.74 -12.92 -11.36
N THR A 14 13.59 -13.52 -11.05
CA THR A 14 13.18 -14.79 -11.65
C THR A 14 11.90 -14.57 -12.43
N ARG A 15 11.77 -15.20 -13.60
CA ARG A 15 10.54 -15.10 -14.41
C ARG A 15 9.32 -15.48 -13.59
N HIS A 16 9.39 -16.57 -12.84
CA HIS A 16 8.31 -17.03 -11.96
C HIS A 16 7.92 -15.97 -10.90
N GLY A 17 8.91 -15.34 -10.26
CA GLY A 17 8.68 -14.32 -9.25
C GLY A 17 8.10 -13.01 -9.81
N VAL A 18 8.50 -12.63 -11.01
CA VAL A 18 7.96 -11.46 -11.72
C VAL A 18 6.54 -11.75 -12.23
N GLU A 19 6.33 -12.90 -12.87
CA GLU A 19 5.03 -13.24 -13.46
C GLU A 19 3.92 -13.26 -12.41
N ARG A 20 4.17 -13.86 -11.24
CA ARG A 20 3.15 -13.95 -10.18
C ARG A 20 2.68 -12.57 -9.68
N ILE A 21 3.60 -11.62 -9.49
CA ILE A 21 3.24 -10.29 -8.95
C ILE A 21 2.58 -9.44 -10.04
N VAL A 22 3.07 -9.54 -11.26
CA VAL A 22 2.50 -8.85 -12.43
C VAL A 22 1.08 -9.35 -12.70
N ARG A 23 0.86 -10.67 -12.70
CA ARG A 23 -0.48 -11.26 -12.90
C ARG A 23 -1.45 -10.82 -11.81
N PHE A 24 -1.02 -10.87 -10.54
CA PHE A 24 -1.82 -10.35 -9.43
C PHE A 24 -2.17 -8.86 -9.58
N ALA A 25 -1.23 -8.05 -10.08
CA ALA A 25 -1.47 -6.64 -10.34
C ALA A 25 -2.46 -6.40 -11.50
N PHE A 26 -2.40 -7.22 -12.56
CA PHE A 26 -3.39 -7.19 -13.64
C PHE A 26 -4.78 -7.59 -13.16
N GLU A 27 -4.91 -8.68 -12.39
CA GLU A 27 -6.18 -9.10 -11.78
C GLU A 27 -6.75 -8.01 -10.87
N THR A 28 -5.89 -7.38 -10.07
CA THR A 28 -6.24 -6.23 -9.22
C THR A 28 -6.74 -5.06 -10.07
N ALA A 29 -6.00 -4.66 -11.11
CA ALA A 29 -6.41 -3.58 -11.99
C ALA A 29 -7.73 -3.88 -12.71
N GLN A 30 -7.90 -5.11 -13.22
CA GLN A 30 -9.11 -5.55 -13.93
C GLN A 30 -10.36 -5.49 -13.03
N SER A 31 -10.21 -5.76 -11.73
CA SER A 31 -11.30 -5.67 -10.75
C SER A 31 -11.73 -4.22 -10.44
N ARG A 32 -10.90 -3.22 -10.79
CA ARG A 32 -11.15 -1.82 -10.47
C ARG A 32 -11.88 -1.11 -11.61
N PRO A 33 -12.71 -0.09 -11.32
CA PRO A 33 -13.50 0.59 -12.36
C PRO A 33 -12.68 1.20 -13.50
N ARG A 34 -11.46 1.67 -13.21
CA ARG A 34 -10.59 2.34 -14.19
C ARG A 34 -9.79 1.37 -15.06
N LYS A 35 -9.65 0.11 -14.64
CA LYS A 35 -8.87 -0.93 -15.35
C LYS A 35 -7.52 -0.42 -15.87
N LEU A 36 -6.79 0.31 -15.03
CA LEU A 36 -5.51 0.92 -15.39
C LEU A 36 -4.39 0.36 -14.52
N LEU A 37 -3.40 -0.25 -15.17
CA LEU A 37 -2.17 -0.72 -14.55
C LEU A 37 -0.98 0.08 -15.07
N THR A 38 -0.26 0.75 -14.18
CA THR A 38 1.05 1.35 -14.46
C THR A 38 2.15 0.43 -13.91
N PHE A 39 3.04 -0.06 -14.76
CA PHE A 39 4.24 -0.76 -14.29
C PHE A 39 5.44 0.17 -14.24
N VAL A 40 6.17 0.11 -13.13
CA VAL A 40 7.34 0.96 -12.87
C VAL A 40 8.62 0.20 -13.14
N THR A 41 9.52 0.80 -13.90
CA THR A 41 10.79 0.17 -14.30
C THR A 41 11.96 1.15 -14.26
N LYS A 42 13.17 0.62 -14.40
CA LYS A 42 14.38 1.40 -14.72
C LYS A 42 15.24 0.67 -15.75
N SER A 43 14.59 0.03 -16.73
CA SER A 43 15.22 -0.79 -17.77
C SER A 43 16.22 -0.04 -18.66
N ASN A 44 16.18 1.30 -18.69
CA ASN A 44 17.19 2.12 -19.36
C ASN A 44 18.57 2.07 -18.65
N ALA A 45 18.60 1.84 -17.33
CA ALA A 45 19.84 1.73 -16.54
C ALA A 45 20.13 0.28 -16.11
N GLN A 46 19.11 -0.48 -15.70
CA GLN A 46 19.25 -1.85 -15.22
C GLN A 46 18.93 -2.86 -16.34
N ARG A 47 19.88 -3.05 -17.25
CA ARG A 47 19.66 -3.74 -18.53
C ARG A 47 19.40 -5.26 -18.47
N ASN A 48 19.55 -5.88 -17.30
CA ASN A 48 19.29 -7.33 -17.13
C ASN A 48 17.96 -7.55 -16.42
N GLY A 49 17.91 -7.29 -15.10
CA GLY A 49 16.73 -7.55 -14.27
C GLY A 49 15.48 -6.76 -14.70
N MET A 50 15.62 -5.47 -15.00
CA MET A 50 14.47 -4.66 -15.41
C MET A 50 14.03 -4.89 -16.86
N VAL A 51 14.92 -5.41 -17.72
CA VAL A 51 14.52 -5.83 -19.07
C VAL A 51 13.71 -7.13 -19.00
N LEU A 52 14.12 -8.09 -18.17
CA LEU A 52 13.31 -9.28 -17.87
C LEU A 52 11.96 -8.89 -17.23
N TRP A 53 11.95 -7.91 -16.32
CA TRP A 53 10.73 -7.36 -15.75
C TRP A 53 9.77 -6.84 -16.83
N ASP A 54 10.24 -5.95 -17.70
CA ASP A 54 9.44 -5.37 -18.79
C ASP A 54 8.91 -6.47 -19.74
N GLU A 55 9.77 -7.44 -20.12
CA GLU A 55 9.39 -8.58 -20.97
C GLU A 55 8.21 -9.37 -20.39
N VAL A 56 8.33 -9.77 -19.12
CA VAL A 56 7.28 -10.55 -18.44
C VAL A 56 5.99 -9.74 -18.28
N VAL A 57 6.07 -8.43 -18.03
CA VAL A 57 4.89 -7.57 -17.99
C VAL A 57 4.14 -7.60 -19.32
N TYR A 58 4.83 -7.44 -20.43
CA TYR A 58 4.20 -7.48 -21.75
C TYR A 58 3.66 -8.86 -22.11
N ASP A 59 4.30 -9.94 -21.66
CA ASP A 59 3.79 -11.29 -21.88
C ASP A 59 2.49 -11.53 -21.11
N VAL A 60 2.43 -11.18 -19.83
CA VAL A 60 1.21 -11.33 -19.02
C VAL A 60 0.09 -10.42 -19.52
N ALA A 61 0.41 -9.22 -20.03
CA ALA A 61 -0.58 -8.29 -20.57
C ALA A 61 -1.47 -8.89 -21.67
N LYS A 62 -0.97 -9.89 -22.41
CA LYS A 62 -1.72 -10.60 -23.45
C LYS A 62 -2.96 -11.32 -22.90
N ASP A 63 -2.93 -11.71 -21.63
CA ASP A 63 -4.03 -12.38 -20.94
C ASP A 63 -5.12 -11.40 -20.44
N PHE A 64 -4.84 -10.08 -20.44
CA PHE A 64 -5.70 -9.03 -19.87
C PHE A 64 -5.98 -7.90 -20.88
N PRO A 65 -6.63 -8.19 -22.03
CA PRO A 65 -6.81 -7.21 -23.11
C PRO A 65 -7.72 -6.04 -22.75
N ASP A 66 -8.50 -6.14 -21.66
CA ASP A 66 -9.38 -5.07 -21.17
C ASP A 66 -8.72 -4.17 -20.12
N VAL A 67 -7.47 -4.43 -19.72
CA VAL A 67 -6.68 -3.59 -18.82
C VAL A 67 -5.80 -2.66 -19.64
N THR A 68 -5.95 -1.36 -19.42
CA THR A 68 -5.04 -0.35 -19.99
C THR A 68 -3.69 -0.46 -19.30
N LEU A 69 -2.64 -0.73 -20.07
CA LEU A 69 -1.26 -0.81 -19.59
C LEU A 69 -0.51 0.50 -19.83
N ASP A 70 0.13 1.01 -18.79
CA ASP A 70 0.98 2.20 -18.80
C ASP A 70 2.39 1.85 -18.28
N LYS A 71 3.42 2.47 -18.83
CA LYS A 71 4.82 2.24 -18.48
C LYS A 71 5.43 3.53 -17.95
N MET A 72 6.03 3.47 -16.77
CA MET A 72 6.73 4.61 -16.17
C MET A 72 8.14 4.24 -15.72
N LEU A 73 9.12 5.12 -15.97
CA LEU A 73 10.41 5.03 -15.29
C LEU A 73 10.25 5.49 -13.83
N VAL A 74 10.95 4.87 -12.87
CA VAL A 74 10.75 5.18 -11.44
C VAL A 74 10.97 6.65 -11.08
N ASP A 75 11.92 7.33 -11.73
CA ASP A 75 12.15 8.78 -11.57
C ASP A 75 11.02 9.63 -12.16
N ALA A 76 10.45 9.24 -13.30
CA ALA A 76 9.27 9.90 -13.83
C ALA A 76 8.01 9.58 -12.99
N MET A 77 7.97 8.41 -12.34
CA MET A 77 6.86 8.00 -11.51
C MET A 77 6.74 8.89 -10.27
N THR A 78 7.86 9.19 -9.60
CA THR A 78 7.86 10.08 -8.44
C THR A 78 7.35 11.48 -8.80
N THR A 79 7.75 12.03 -9.96
CA THR A 79 7.25 13.34 -10.41
C THR A 79 5.76 13.30 -10.73
N ARG A 80 5.27 12.23 -11.38
CA ARG A 80 3.85 12.07 -11.69
C ARG A 80 2.98 11.92 -10.44
N MET A 81 3.46 11.21 -9.42
CA MET A 81 2.77 11.10 -8.13
C MET A 81 2.58 12.46 -7.47
N VAL A 82 3.58 13.34 -7.55
CA VAL A 82 3.50 14.69 -6.97
C VAL A 82 2.62 15.62 -7.83
N LEU A 83 2.86 15.67 -9.14
CA LEU A 83 2.28 16.67 -10.02
C LEU A 83 0.88 16.30 -10.53
N ASN A 84 0.59 15.00 -10.68
CA ASN A 84 -0.69 14.51 -11.19
C ASN A 84 -1.11 13.17 -10.56
N PRO A 85 -1.28 13.09 -9.22
CA PRO A 85 -1.62 11.84 -8.53
C PRO A 85 -2.93 11.21 -9.02
N LYS A 86 -3.90 12.03 -9.44
CA LYS A 86 -5.21 11.57 -9.95
C LYS A 86 -5.10 10.72 -11.21
N SER A 87 -4.00 10.83 -11.95
CA SER A 87 -3.75 10.02 -13.15
C SER A 87 -3.45 8.54 -12.83
N LEU A 88 -3.18 8.19 -11.58
CA LEU A 88 -2.73 6.87 -11.14
C LEU A 88 -3.91 6.01 -10.64
N ASP A 89 -3.82 4.69 -10.79
CA ASP A 89 -4.81 3.75 -10.27
C ASP A 89 -4.15 2.52 -9.64
N THR A 90 -3.77 1.51 -10.43
CA THR A 90 -3.00 0.35 -9.94
C THR A 90 -1.54 0.50 -10.37
N ILE A 91 -0.60 0.30 -9.44
CA ILE A 91 0.83 0.40 -9.71
C ILE A 91 1.50 -0.92 -9.34
N VAL A 92 2.32 -1.45 -10.25
CA VAL A 92 3.18 -2.59 -9.97
C VAL A 92 4.65 -2.19 -10.12
N ALA A 93 5.46 -2.54 -9.14
CA ALA A 93 6.87 -2.19 -9.09
C ALA A 93 7.69 -3.31 -8.45
N THR A 94 9.02 -3.26 -8.62
CA THR A 94 9.93 -4.16 -7.92
C THR A 94 9.97 -3.83 -6.43
N ASN A 95 10.49 -4.74 -5.59
CA ASN A 95 10.53 -4.58 -4.14
C ASN A 95 11.04 -3.19 -3.70
N LEU A 96 12.26 -2.80 -4.10
CA LEU A 96 12.84 -1.50 -3.75
C LEU A 96 12.08 -0.30 -4.33
N HIS A 97 11.56 -0.41 -5.55
CA HIS A 97 10.80 0.70 -6.14
C HIS A 97 9.45 0.87 -5.44
N ALA A 98 8.77 -0.24 -5.11
CA ALA A 98 7.50 -0.22 -4.41
C ALA A 98 7.67 0.41 -3.02
N ASP A 99 8.70 0.01 -2.27
CA ASP A 99 9.04 0.55 -0.94
C ASP A 99 9.10 2.09 -0.93
N ILE A 100 9.87 2.66 -1.86
CA ILE A 100 10.00 4.12 -2.00
C ILE A 100 8.67 4.77 -2.44
N LEU A 101 7.98 4.17 -3.40
CA LEU A 101 6.77 4.76 -3.96
C LEU A 101 5.58 4.68 -2.98
N SER A 102 5.48 3.63 -2.17
CA SER A 102 4.42 3.50 -1.18
C SER A 102 4.58 4.52 -0.05
N ASP A 103 5.80 4.79 0.39
CA ASP A 103 6.08 5.87 1.35
C ASP A 103 5.75 7.25 0.78
N LEU A 104 6.13 7.50 -0.48
CA LEU A 104 5.77 8.74 -1.17
C LEU A 104 4.24 8.90 -1.28
N ALA A 105 3.51 7.82 -1.59
CA ALA A 105 2.05 7.84 -1.66
C ALA A 105 1.44 8.21 -0.30
N ALA A 106 1.93 7.60 0.78
CA ALA A 106 1.42 7.85 2.13
C ALA A 106 1.72 9.28 2.60
N ALA A 107 2.92 9.80 2.30
CA ALA A 107 3.28 11.19 2.58
C ALA A 107 2.40 12.19 1.81
N LEU A 108 2.13 11.94 0.52
CA LEU A 108 1.26 12.78 -0.30
C LEU A 108 -0.21 12.74 0.15
N ALA A 109 -0.66 11.63 0.75
CA ALA A 109 -1.99 11.50 1.33
C ALA A 109 -2.13 12.22 2.68
N GLY A 110 -1.02 12.68 3.28
CA GLY A 110 -1.01 13.55 4.47
C GLY A 110 -0.27 12.98 5.67
N SER A 111 -0.10 11.65 5.77
CA SER A 111 0.70 11.02 6.83
C SER A 111 1.03 9.58 6.47
N ILE A 112 2.24 9.14 6.80
CA ILE A 112 2.62 7.71 6.73
C ILE A 112 1.81 6.88 7.74
N GLY A 113 1.35 7.49 8.84
CA GLY A 113 0.60 6.85 9.92
C GLY A 113 -0.81 6.38 9.56
N ILE A 114 -1.27 6.59 8.32
CA ILE A 114 -2.58 6.14 7.84
C ILE A 114 -2.50 4.96 6.86
N ALA A 115 -1.33 4.65 6.31
CA ALA A 115 -1.20 3.71 5.21
C ALA A 115 -1.13 2.23 5.69
N PRO A 116 -2.08 1.37 5.27
CA PRO A 116 -2.05 -0.07 5.55
C PRO A 116 -1.17 -0.83 4.54
N THR A 117 -0.77 -2.05 4.88
CA THR A 117 -0.19 -3.00 3.92
C THR A 117 -0.70 -4.42 4.13
N SER A 118 -0.68 -5.20 3.05
CA SER A 118 -1.08 -6.61 3.03
C SER A 118 -0.05 -7.44 2.26
N ASN A 119 0.66 -8.31 2.99
CA ASN A 119 1.58 -9.29 2.45
C ASN A 119 0.80 -10.60 2.18
N LEU A 120 0.26 -10.71 0.98
CA LEU A 120 -0.68 -11.77 0.62
C LEU A 120 0.03 -13.01 0.07
N ASP A 121 -0.48 -14.20 0.43
CA ASP A 121 -0.40 -15.39 -0.42
C ASP A 121 -1.70 -15.49 -1.24
N PRO A 122 -1.71 -15.07 -2.52
CA PRO A 122 -2.91 -15.10 -3.34
C PRO A 122 -3.55 -16.48 -3.46
N THR A 123 -2.76 -17.55 -3.30
CA THR A 123 -3.25 -18.94 -3.38
C THR A 123 -4.00 -19.40 -2.13
N ARG A 124 -3.92 -18.64 -1.03
CA ARG A 124 -4.49 -18.96 0.29
C ARG A 124 -4.00 -20.28 0.89
N LYS A 125 -2.91 -20.84 0.38
CA LYS A 125 -2.32 -22.07 0.91
C LYS A 125 -1.57 -21.82 2.21
N ASN A 126 -1.01 -20.61 2.35
CA ASN A 126 -0.31 -20.15 3.55
C ASN A 126 -1.06 -18.95 4.16
N PRO A 127 -0.85 -18.68 5.46
CA PRO A 127 -1.38 -17.46 6.07
C PRO A 127 -0.74 -16.22 5.42
N SER A 128 -1.58 -15.25 5.06
CA SER A 128 -1.16 -13.90 4.70
C SER A 128 -0.81 -13.08 5.96
N MET A 129 0.00 -12.04 5.81
CA MET A 129 0.38 -11.13 6.88
C MET A 129 -0.12 -9.71 6.60
N PHE A 130 -0.61 -9.03 7.63
CA PHE A 130 -1.20 -7.70 7.54
C PHE A 130 -0.49 -6.80 8.55
N GLU A 131 0.11 -5.70 8.08
CA GLU A 131 0.85 -4.78 8.93
C GLU A 131 0.74 -3.33 8.42
N PRO A 132 0.81 -2.31 9.30
CA PRO A 132 0.99 -0.93 8.87
C PRO A 132 2.26 -0.75 8.05
N ILE A 133 2.29 0.22 7.13
CA ILE A 133 3.50 0.50 6.35
C ILE A 133 4.64 1.05 7.21
N HIS A 134 4.30 1.79 8.27
CA HIS A 134 5.28 2.48 9.08
C HIS A 134 6.10 1.50 9.94
N GLY A 135 7.37 1.82 10.14
CA GLY A 135 8.22 1.08 11.07
C GLY A 135 7.90 1.34 12.55
N SER A 136 8.80 0.92 13.43
CA SER A 136 8.63 0.97 14.89
C SER A 136 8.51 2.37 15.50
N ALA A 137 8.88 3.43 14.76
CA ALA A 137 8.85 4.82 15.23
C ALA A 137 9.42 4.99 16.66
N PHE A 138 10.68 4.60 16.84
CA PHE A 138 11.34 4.55 18.15
C PHE A 138 11.36 5.91 18.88
N ASP A 139 11.35 7.00 18.14
CA ASP A 139 11.30 8.37 18.63
C ASP A 139 10.00 8.72 19.35
N ILE A 140 8.88 8.03 19.05
CA ILE A 140 7.56 8.26 19.68
C ILE A 140 7.06 7.09 20.54
N THR A 141 7.82 6.00 20.62
CA THR A 141 7.48 4.81 21.41
C THR A 141 7.20 5.19 22.87
N GLY A 142 6.08 4.69 23.42
CA GLY A 142 5.66 4.95 24.80
C GLY A 142 5.04 6.33 25.06
N LYS A 143 5.04 7.24 24.08
CA LYS A 143 4.47 8.60 24.25
C LYS A 143 2.95 8.68 24.05
N GLY A 144 2.34 7.62 23.50
CA GLY A 144 0.89 7.57 23.26
C GLY A 144 0.39 8.52 22.16
N VAL A 145 1.27 8.92 21.24
CA VAL A 145 0.97 9.88 20.15
C VAL A 145 0.95 9.24 18.76
N ALA A 146 1.20 7.93 18.66
CA ALA A 146 1.16 7.20 17.40
C ALA A 146 -0.25 7.20 16.80
N ASN A 147 -0.35 7.39 15.49
CA ASN A 147 -1.62 7.34 14.77
C ASN A 147 -2.10 5.88 14.65
N PRO A 148 -3.27 5.51 15.21
CA PRO A 148 -3.75 4.14 15.12
C PRO A 148 -4.46 3.82 13.79
N VAL A 149 -4.67 4.80 12.90
CA VAL A 149 -5.47 4.64 11.67
C VAL A 149 -4.89 3.57 10.77
N ALA A 150 -3.57 3.54 10.52
CA ALA A 150 -2.96 2.49 9.70
C ALA A 150 -3.21 1.09 10.27
N THR A 151 -3.24 0.94 11.59
CA THR A 151 -3.55 -0.35 12.25
C THR A 151 -5.01 -0.74 12.04
N PHE A 152 -5.94 0.20 12.18
CA PHE A 152 -7.37 -0.08 11.92
C PHE A 152 -7.62 -0.46 10.48
N TRP A 153 -7.02 0.25 9.54
CA TRP A 153 -7.17 -0.04 8.12
C TRP A 153 -6.53 -1.39 7.76
N THR A 154 -5.36 -1.69 8.31
CA THR A 154 -4.73 -3.02 8.18
C THR A 154 -5.66 -4.14 8.67
N ALA A 155 -6.36 -3.94 9.79
CA ALA A 155 -7.35 -4.89 10.28
C ALA A 155 -8.56 -5.01 9.35
N ALA A 156 -9.01 -3.92 8.72
CA ALA A 156 -10.06 -3.96 7.71
C ALA A 156 -9.63 -4.76 6.46
N GLU A 157 -8.41 -4.56 5.95
CA GLU A 157 -7.85 -5.36 4.84
C GLU A 157 -7.81 -6.85 5.20
N MET A 158 -7.40 -7.19 6.43
CA MET A 158 -7.42 -8.56 6.92
C MET A 158 -8.83 -9.15 6.96
N LEU A 159 -9.82 -8.42 7.49
CA LEU A 159 -11.21 -8.86 7.53
C LEU A 159 -11.76 -9.12 6.12
N ALA A 160 -11.51 -8.20 5.19
CA ALA A 160 -11.91 -8.36 3.79
C ALA A 160 -11.25 -9.62 3.19
N TRP A 161 -9.97 -9.85 3.46
CA TRP A 161 -9.27 -11.06 3.02
C TRP A 161 -9.87 -12.33 3.61
N LEU A 162 -10.33 -12.31 4.86
CA LEU A 162 -10.97 -13.46 5.52
C LEU A 162 -12.42 -13.72 5.06
N GLY A 163 -12.98 -12.87 4.21
CA GLY A 163 -14.36 -12.98 3.72
C GLY A 163 -15.38 -12.16 4.53
N GLU A 164 -14.91 -11.40 5.52
CA GLU A 164 -15.73 -10.57 6.41
C GLU A 164 -15.86 -9.14 5.87
N LYS A 165 -16.28 -9.01 4.61
CA LYS A 165 -16.32 -7.71 3.90
C LYS A 165 -17.21 -6.68 4.61
N ASP A 166 -18.38 -7.07 5.09
CA ASP A 166 -19.29 -6.17 5.79
C ASP A 166 -18.65 -5.58 7.07
N ALA A 167 -17.84 -6.39 7.77
CA ALA A 167 -17.13 -5.95 8.96
C ALA A 167 -15.97 -5.00 8.61
N ALA A 168 -15.23 -5.30 7.53
CA ALA A 168 -14.17 -4.44 7.01
C ALA A 168 -14.71 -3.05 6.61
N ASP A 169 -15.78 -3.02 5.81
CA ASP A 169 -16.41 -1.79 5.33
C ASP A 169 -16.94 -0.97 6.52
N LYS A 170 -17.60 -1.62 7.48
CA LYS A 170 -18.11 -0.96 8.68
C LYS A 170 -16.99 -0.35 9.55
N LEU A 171 -15.86 -1.05 9.68
CA LEU A 171 -14.71 -0.53 10.42
C LEU A 171 -14.17 0.74 9.77
N MET A 172 -14.00 0.73 8.44
CA MET A 172 -13.49 1.89 7.72
C MET A 172 -14.46 3.06 7.72
N GLU A 173 -15.77 2.83 7.56
CA GLU A 173 -16.78 3.88 7.72
C GLU A 173 -16.71 4.56 9.09
N VAL A 174 -16.44 3.79 10.15
CA VAL A 174 -16.29 4.36 11.50
C VAL A 174 -15.01 5.18 11.60
N VAL A 175 -13.89 4.67 11.10
CA VAL A 175 -12.62 5.40 11.09
C VAL A 175 -12.76 6.72 10.33
N GLU A 176 -13.42 6.71 9.17
CA GLU A 176 -13.72 7.91 8.38
C GLU A 176 -14.65 8.87 9.14
N SER A 177 -15.71 8.38 9.78
CA SER A 177 -16.62 9.20 10.61
C SER A 177 -15.86 9.93 11.74
N VAL A 178 -15.01 9.20 12.47
CA VAL A 178 -14.25 9.74 13.61
C VAL A 178 -13.21 10.76 13.15
N THR A 179 -12.43 10.42 12.12
CA THR A 179 -11.40 11.33 11.59
C THR A 179 -12.02 12.55 10.90
N GLY A 180 -13.18 12.40 10.23
CA GLY A 180 -13.96 13.49 9.65
C GLY A 180 -14.53 14.47 10.68
N LYS A 181 -14.71 14.05 11.94
CA LYS A 181 -15.04 14.92 13.08
C LYS A 181 -13.82 15.68 13.64
N GLY A 182 -12.63 15.50 13.06
CA GLY A 182 -11.38 16.12 13.50
C GLY A 182 -10.69 15.42 14.67
N ILE A 183 -11.14 14.22 15.06
CA ILE A 183 -10.52 13.43 16.13
C ILE A 183 -9.33 12.67 15.52
N VAL A 184 -8.21 13.39 15.38
CA VAL A 184 -6.98 12.87 14.76
C VAL A 184 -5.74 13.18 15.60
N THR A 185 -4.69 12.39 15.42
CA THR A 185 -3.39 12.56 16.04
C THR A 185 -2.58 13.72 15.42
N ALA A 186 -1.46 14.07 16.06
CA ALA A 186 -0.66 15.24 15.70
C ALA A 186 -0.08 15.22 14.28
N ASP A 187 0.21 14.02 13.74
CA ASP A 187 0.69 13.83 12.36
C ASP A 187 -0.33 14.26 11.30
N LEU A 188 -1.62 14.27 11.64
CA LEU A 188 -2.71 14.80 10.81
C LEU A 188 -3.15 16.21 11.25
N GLY A 189 -2.35 16.89 12.08
CA GLY A 189 -2.64 18.25 12.56
C GLY A 189 -3.60 18.34 13.75
N GLY A 190 -4.00 17.21 14.34
CA GLY A 190 -4.87 17.16 15.50
C GLY A 190 -4.13 17.24 16.83
N LYS A 191 -4.87 17.00 17.92
CA LYS A 191 -4.34 17.00 19.30
C LYS A 191 -4.67 15.70 20.05
N ALA A 192 -5.37 14.78 19.41
CA ALA A 192 -5.76 13.53 20.06
C ALA A 192 -4.53 12.63 20.24
N THR A 193 -4.56 11.83 21.29
CA THR A 193 -3.64 10.73 21.56
C THR A 193 -4.12 9.45 20.87
N THR A 194 -3.24 8.44 20.78
CA THR A 194 -3.59 7.10 20.28
C THR A 194 -4.83 6.55 21.00
N LYS A 195 -4.92 6.75 22.32
CA LYS A 195 -6.03 6.26 23.15
C LYS A 195 -7.33 6.99 22.86
N GLU A 196 -7.28 8.30 22.66
CA GLU A 196 -8.49 9.11 22.39
C GLU A 196 -9.08 8.77 21.02
N VAL A 197 -8.25 8.64 19.98
CA VAL A 197 -8.72 8.18 18.65
C VAL A 197 -9.33 6.77 18.75
N THR A 198 -8.65 5.85 19.43
CA THR A 198 -9.16 4.48 19.65
C THR A 198 -10.49 4.47 20.40
N ALA A 199 -10.61 5.26 21.47
CA ALA A 199 -11.83 5.34 22.26
C ALA A 199 -13.00 5.89 21.45
N ALA A 200 -12.76 6.90 20.60
CA ALA A 200 -13.76 7.47 19.71
C ALA A 200 -14.25 6.43 18.68
N VAL A 201 -13.33 5.67 18.07
CA VAL A 201 -13.67 4.56 17.15
C VAL A 201 -14.50 3.49 17.85
N VAL A 202 -14.12 3.07 19.06
CA VAL A 202 -14.88 2.06 19.83
C VAL A 202 -16.29 2.58 20.20
N ALA A 203 -16.41 3.85 20.59
CA ALA A 203 -17.71 4.46 20.91
C ALA A 203 -18.64 4.49 19.68
N GLU A 204 -18.13 4.91 18.53
CA GLU A 204 -18.89 4.96 17.28
C GLU A 204 -19.32 3.56 16.82
N ILE A 205 -18.45 2.55 16.95
CA ILE A 205 -18.80 1.14 16.67
C ILE A 205 -20.00 0.70 17.53
N LYS A 206 -19.96 1.00 18.84
CA LYS A 206 -21.04 0.64 19.77
C LYS A 206 -22.35 1.34 19.42
N GLU A 207 -22.32 2.63 19.11
CA GLU A 207 -23.51 3.38 18.71
C GLU A 207 -24.13 2.80 17.42
N LYS A 208 -23.32 2.51 16.40
CA LYS A 208 -23.78 1.88 15.15
C LYS A 208 -24.30 0.45 15.34
N LEU A 209 -23.83 -0.29 16.34
CA LEU A 209 -24.36 -1.61 16.69
C LEU A 209 -25.72 -1.50 17.38
N VAL A 210 -25.90 -0.56 18.29
CA VAL A 210 -27.17 -0.35 19.02
C VAL A 210 -28.28 0.14 18.08
N LYS A 211 -27.99 1.00 17.11
CA LYS A 211 -29.00 1.47 16.13
C LYS A 211 -29.49 0.40 15.14
N LYS A 212 -28.83 -0.77 15.10
CA LYS A 212 -29.16 -1.89 14.20
C LYS A 212 -29.93 -3.02 14.90
N ALA A 213 -30.06 -2.97 16.24
CA ALA A 213 -30.80 -3.91 17.07
C ALA A 213 -32.18 -3.34 17.42
#